data_AF-A0A7X8IWZ0-F1
#
_entry.id   AF-A0A7X8IWZ0-F1
#
_cell.length_a   1.000
_cell.length_b   1.000
_cell.length_c   1.000
_cell.angle_alpha   90.00
_cell.angle_beta   90.00
_cell.angle_gamma   90.00
#
_symmetry.space_group_name_H-M   'P 1'
#
loop_
_entity.id
_entity.type
_entity.pdbx_description
1 polymer ?
#
loop_
_entity_poly.entity_id
_entity_poly.type
_entity_poly.pdbx_seq_one_letter_code
_entity_poly.pdbx_strand_id
1 'polypeptide(L)' 'KYEGYIAKQIKMVEKHKQLENKIIPEEFIYSGIKGLTAEAIEKLNKIRPLNIGQASRISGITPADIGVLILYLDGKIKNR' A
#
# COMPACT_ATOMS: atom_id res chain seq x y z
N LYS A 1 9.88 30.10 11.78
CA LYS A 1 8.77 29.34 12.43
C LYS A 1 7.78 28.67 11.44
N TYR A 2 8.06 28.62 10.14
CA TYR A 2 7.26 27.89 9.13
C TYR A 2 8.03 26.80 8.40
N GLU A 3 9.36 26.88 8.38
CA GLU A 3 10.25 25.93 7.69
C GLU A 3 10.04 24.49 8.15
N GLY A 4 9.83 24.25 9.44
CA GLY A 4 9.55 22.92 9.97
C GLY A 4 8.23 22.32 9.48
N TYR A 5 7.19 23.16 9.30
CA TYR A 5 5.91 22.72 8.76
C TYR A 5 6.02 22.42 7.27
N ILE A 6 6.71 23.26 6.51
CA ILE A 6 6.97 23.07 5.08
C ILE A 6 7.79 21.79 4.85
N ALA A 7 8.84 21.57 5.63
CA ALA A 7 9.65 20.35 5.55
C ALA A 7 8.83 19.09 5.84
N LYS A 8 7.88 19.14 6.78
CA LYS A 8 6.97 18.02 7.06
C LYS A 8 6.02 17.76 5.89
N GLN A 9 5.46 18.81 5.29
CA GLN A 9 4.58 18.69 4.12
C GLN A 9 5.33 18.10 2.93
N ILE A 10 6.55 18.57 2.64
CA ILE A 10 7.39 18.03 1.57
C ILE A 10 7.64 16.53 1.78
N LYS A 11 8.03 16.11 2.99
CA LYS A 11 8.22 14.67 3.30
C LYS A 11 6.95 13.85 3.10
N MET A 12 5.78 14.39 3.43
CA MET A 12 4.50 13.70 3.20
C MET A 12 4.21 13.57 1.70
N VAL A 13 4.44 14.63 0.92
CA VAL A 13 4.30 14.62 -0.54
C VAL A 13 5.24 13.61 -1.18
N GLU A 14 6.51 13.59 -0.78
CA GLU A 14 7.50 12.62 -1.27
C GLU A 14 7.09 11.18 -0.96
N LYS A 15 6.64 10.93 0.28
CA LYS A 15 6.13 9.60 0.66
C LYS A 15 4.94 9.20 -0.20
N HIS A 16 3.98 10.09 -0.43
CA HIS A 16 2.84 9.80 -1.31
C HIS A 16 3.28 9.49 -2.74
N LYS A 17 4.22 10.26 -3.30
CA LYS A 17 4.78 9.97 -4.63
C LYS A 17 5.41 8.58 -4.70
N GLN A 18 6.13 8.16 -3.66
CA GLN A 18 6.71 6.81 -3.62
C GLN A 18 5.63 5.72 -3.66
N LEU A 19 4.49 5.92 -3.00
CA LEU A 19 3.38 4.96 -3.03
C LEU A 19 2.70 4.90 -4.40
N GLU A 20 2.53 6.04 -5.08
CA GLU A 20 1.96 6.08 -6.45
C GLU A 20 2.85 5.35 -7.47
N ASN A 21 4.17 5.42 -7.29
CA ASN A 21 5.12 4.78 -8.19
C ASN A 21 5.29 3.27 -7.95
N LYS A 22 4.76 2.74 -6.84
CA LYS A 22 4.88 1.31 -6.51
C LYS A 22 3.71 0.54 -7.12
N ILE A 23 3.96 0.01 -8.31
CA ILE A 23 2.99 -0.72 -9.13
C ILE A 23 2.63 -2.07 -8.49
N ILE A 24 1.35 -2.42 -8.56
CA ILE A 24 0.84 -3.75 -8.27
C ILE A 24 0.58 -4.44 -9.61
N PRO A 25 1.18 -5.61 -9.89
CA PRO A 25 0.91 -6.35 -11.12
C PRO A 25 -0.59 -6.66 -11.28
N GLU A 26 -1.10 -6.64 -12.51
CA GLU A 26 -2.54 -6.84 -12.79
C GLU A 26 -3.04 -8.23 -12.33
N GLU A 27 -2.21 -9.25 -12.52
CA GLU A 27 -2.47 -10.63 -12.12
C GLU A 27 -2.06 -10.93 -10.66
N PHE A 28 -1.83 -9.90 -9.85
CA PHE A 28 -1.38 -10.09 -8.47
C PHE A 28 -2.44 -10.81 -7.62
N ILE A 29 -1.99 -11.82 -6.88
CA ILE A 29 -2.82 -12.64 -6.00
C ILE A 29 -2.65 -12.16 -4.57
N TYR A 30 -3.68 -11.50 -4.02
CA TYR A 30 -3.69 -11.05 -2.62
C TYR A 30 -4.00 -12.18 -1.62
N SER A 31 -4.65 -13.23 -2.09
CA SER A 31 -5.04 -14.38 -1.28
C SER A 31 -3.81 -15.12 -0.75
N GLY A 32 -3.84 -15.46 0.54
CA GLY A 32 -2.76 -16.21 1.19
C GLY A 32 -1.59 -15.35 1.69
N ILE A 33 -1.59 -14.04 1.44
CA ILE A 33 -0.57 -13.13 2.00
C ILE A 33 -0.75 -13.06 3.51
N LYS A 34 0.25 -13.56 4.25
CA LYS A 34 0.26 -13.50 5.71
C LYS A 34 0.25 -12.05 6.18
N GLY A 35 -0.73 -11.71 7.01
CA GLY A 35 -0.84 -10.39 7.63
C GLY A 35 -1.78 -9.43 6.90
N LEU A 36 -2.29 -9.79 5.71
CA LEU A 36 -3.46 -9.10 5.15
C LEU A 36 -4.72 -9.62 5.84
N THR A 37 -5.59 -8.70 6.21
CA THR A 37 -6.91 -9.04 6.74
C THR A 37 -7.80 -9.61 5.63
N ALA A 38 -8.81 -10.41 6.02
CA ALA A 38 -9.78 -10.94 5.06
C ALA A 38 -10.52 -9.82 4.31
N GLU A 39 -10.89 -8.75 5.04
CA GLU A 39 -11.51 -7.56 4.46
C GLU A 39 -10.59 -6.86 3.45
N ALA A 40 -9.29 -6.75 3.76
CA ALA A 40 -8.34 -6.18 2.82
C ALA A 40 -8.20 -7.03 1.56
N ILE A 41 -8.08 -8.35 1.70
CA ILE A 41 -8.02 -9.29 0.57
C ILE A 41 -9.28 -9.15 -0.30
N GLU A 42 -10.46 -9.12 0.29
CA GLU A 42 -11.73 -8.96 -0.45
C GLU A 42 -11.74 -7.65 -1.25
N LYS A 43 -11.43 -6.53 -0.60
CA LYS A 43 -11.47 -5.21 -1.22
C LYS A 43 -10.40 -5.03 -2.30
N LEU A 44 -9.18 -5.49 -2.07
CA LEU A 44 -8.09 -5.43 -3.04
C LEU A 44 -8.41 -6.30 -4.26
N ASN A 45 -8.96 -7.50 -4.07
CA ASN A 45 -9.39 -8.36 -5.19
C ASN A 45 -10.54 -7.74 -6.00
N LYS A 46 -11.46 -7.03 -5.33
CA LYS A 46 -12.60 -6.37 -5.98
C LYS A 46 -12.21 -5.12 -6.76
N ILE A 47 -11.34 -4.28 -6.18
CA ILE A 47 -10.99 -2.97 -6.74
C ILE A 47 -9.81 -3.04 -7.70
N ARG A 48 -8.91 -4.03 -7.53
CA ARG A 48 -7.71 -4.22 -8.36
C ARG A 48 -6.90 -2.93 -8.53
N PRO A 49 -6.38 -2.35 -7.43
CA PRO A 49 -5.61 -1.12 -7.53
C PRO A 49 -4.33 -1.31 -8.36
N LEU A 50 -4.00 -0.33 -9.19
CA LEU A 50 -2.82 -0.32 -10.06
C LEU A 50 -1.51 -0.08 -9.31
N ASN A 51 -1.59 0.58 -8.15
CA ASN A 51 -0.43 0.91 -7.32
C ASN A 51 -0.81 0.96 -5.83
N ILE A 52 0.21 1.04 -4.98
CA ILE A 52 0.04 1.13 -3.52
C ILE A 52 -0.70 2.41 -3.11
N GLY A 53 -0.48 3.52 -3.81
CA GLY A 53 -1.18 4.78 -3.58
C GLY A 53 -2.70 4.61 -3.65
N GLN A 54 -3.20 4.00 -4.72
CA GLN A 54 -4.60 3.68 -4.92
C GLN A 54 -5.11 2.71 -3.85
N ALA A 55 -4.36 1.64 -3.56
CA ALA A 55 -4.72 0.70 -2.51
C ALA A 55 -4.92 1.39 -1.15
N SER A 56 -4.06 2.35 -0.80
CA SER A 56 -4.12 3.07 0.47
C SER A 56 -5.33 3.98 0.64
N ARG A 57 -6.00 4.35 -0.47
CA ARG A 57 -7.22 5.17 -0.48
C ARG A 57 -8.50 4.34 -0.43
N ILE A 58 -8.41 3.02 -0.54
CA ILE A 58 -9.58 2.15 -0.48
C ILE A 58 -10.12 2.16 0.96
N SER A 59 -11.40 2.50 1.11
CA SER A 59 -12.05 2.51 2.41
C SER A 59 -11.96 1.13 3.08
N GLY A 60 -11.48 1.10 4.33
CA GLY A 60 -11.25 -0.12 5.11
C GLY A 60 -9.98 -0.90 4.76
N ILE A 61 -9.09 -0.33 3.94
CA ILE A 61 -7.69 -0.77 3.92
C ILE A 61 -6.92 0.05 4.96
N THR A 62 -6.24 -0.64 5.88
CA THR A 62 -5.50 0.02 6.95
C THR A 62 -4.05 0.30 6.55
N PRO A 63 -3.35 1.22 7.25
CA PRO A 63 -1.92 1.40 7.06
C PRO A 63 -1.09 0.12 7.31
N ALA A 64 -1.58 -0.80 8.14
CA ALA A 64 -0.93 -2.08 8.40
C ALA A 64 -1.02 -3.01 7.17
N ASP A 65 -2.19 -3.10 6.54
CA ASP A 65 -2.39 -3.88 5.30
C ASP A 65 -1.47 -3.36 4.18
N ILE A 66 -1.35 -2.03 4.05
CA ILE A 66 -0.42 -1.40 3.09
C ILE A 66 1.03 -1.75 3.40
N GLY A 67 1.42 -1.73 4.68
CA GLY A 67 2.76 -2.14 5.10
C GLY A 67 3.06 -3.59 4.68
N VAL A 68 2.14 -4.52 4.94
CA VAL A 68 2.26 -5.92 4.53
C VAL A 68 2.38 -6.05 3.02
N LEU A 69 1.53 -5.38 2.26
CA LEU A 69 1.55 -5.43 0.80
C LEU A 69 2.87 -4.89 0.21
N ILE A 70 3.40 -3.79 0.76
CA ILE A 70 4.70 -3.23 0.36
C ILE A 70 5.83 -4.24 0.61
N LEU A 71 5.87 -4.85 1.80
CA LEU A 71 6.90 -5.83 2.17
C LEU A 71 6.83 -7.09 1.31
N TYR A 72 5.60 -7.53 0.98
CA TYR A 72 5.37 -8.66 0.10
C TYR A 72 5.86 -8.38 -1.33
N LEU A 73 5.52 -7.21 -1.90
CA LEU A 73 6.01 -6.79 -3.22
C LEU A 73 7.54 -6.62 -3.27
N ASP A 74 8.16 -6.24 -2.15
CA ASP A 74 9.62 -6.19 -2.03
C ASP A 74 10.28 -7.57 -1.84
N GLY A 75 9.49 -8.65 -1.82
CA GLY A 75 9.97 -10.02 -1.63
C GLY A 75 10.48 -10.32 -0.22
N LYS A 76 10.22 -9.44 0.76
CA LYS A 76 10.66 -9.59 2.16
C LYS A 76 9.80 -10.57 2.95
N ILE A 77 8.60 -10.85 2.45
CA ILE A 77 7.66 -11.83 2.99
C ILE A 77 7.26 -12.75 1.83
N LYS A 78 7.16 -14.06 2.07
CA LYS A 78 6.70 -15.04 1.08
C LYS A 78 5.43 -15.73 1.57
N ASN A 79 4.62 -16.21 0.62
CA ASN A 79 3.60 -17.22 0.91
C ASN A 79 4.29 -18.49 1.44
N ARG A 80 3.67 -19.18 2.40
CA ARG A 80 4.11 -20.53 2.79
C ARG A 80 3.77 -21.53 1.70
#